data_AF-A0A5D2W682-F1
#
_entry.id   AF-A0A5D2W682-F1
#
_cell.length_a   1.000
_cell.length_b   1.000
_cell.length_c   1.000
_cell.angle_alpha   90.00
_cell.angle_beta   90.00
_cell.angle_gamma   90.00
#
_symmetry.space_group_name_H-M   'P 1'
#
loop_
_entity.id
_entity.type
_entity.pdbx_description
1 polymer ?
#
loop_
_entity_poly.entity_id
_entity_poly.type
_entity_poly.pdbx_seq_one_letter_code
_entity_poly.pdbx_strand_id
1 'polypeptide(L)'
;MQNMVVIEFEDCKLVPLPPADPLRTYTAGETRGGVDRSDVKPLQIIQPEGPNFRVSGNFVEWQKWNFRIGFTPREGLVIYSVAYVDGSRGRRPITHRLSFVQMVVPYGDPNEPHYRKNAFDAGEDGLGKNAHSLKKVFLFFYVFGFSC
;
A
#
# COMPACT_ATOMS: atom_id res chain seq x y z
N MET A 1 -23.09 -6.56 -15.53
CA MET A 1 -23.66 -5.92 -14.31
C MET A 1 -24.95 -5.13 -14.57
N GLN A 2 -25.15 -4.49 -15.73
CA GLN A 2 -26.32 -3.61 -15.96
C GLN A 2 -27.69 -4.30 -15.77
N ASN A 3 -27.85 -5.51 -16.28
CA ASN A 3 -29.13 -6.24 -16.22
C ASN A 3 -29.21 -7.26 -15.08
N MET A 4 -28.14 -7.43 -14.30
CA MET A 4 -28.07 -8.37 -13.17
C MET A 4 -28.54 -9.81 -13.48
N VAL A 5 -28.24 -10.33 -14.68
CA VAL A 5 -28.53 -11.71 -15.09
C VAL A 5 -27.24 -12.50 -15.32
N VAL A 6 -27.28 -13.80 -15.04
CA VAL A 6 -26.21 -14.74 -15.43
C VAL A 6 -26.34 -15.02 -16.92
N ILE A 7 -25.28 -14.74 -17.68
CA ILE A 7 -25.25 -14.92 -19.14
C ILE A 7 -24.64 -16.26 -19.57
N GLU A 8 -23.77 -16.83 -18.73
CA GLU A 8 -22.99 -18.03 -19.01
C GLU A 8 -22.66 -18.74 -17.70
N PHE A 9 -22.69 -20.07 -17.72
CA PHE A 9 -22.30 -20.94 -16.61
C PHE A 9 -21.61 -22.17 -17.18
N GLU A 10 -20.39 -22.44 -16.74
CA GLU A 10 -19.56 -23.56 -17.19
C GLU A 10 -19.11 -24.39 -15.99
N ASP A 11 -19.28 -25.71 -16.06
CA ASP A 11 -18.76 -26.69 -15.09
C ASP A 11 -17.91 -27.74 -15.83
N CYS A 12 -16.59 -27.51 -15.85
CA CYS A 12 -15.68 -28.24 -16.72
C CYS A 12 -15.00 -29.44 -16.03
N LYS A 13 -14.62 -29.29 -14.77
CA LYS A 13 -13.81 -30.28 -14.05
C LYS A 13 -14.09 -30.26 -12.56
N LEU A 14 -14.28 -31.46 -12.01
CA LEU A 14 -14.25 -31.66 -10.57
C LEU A 14 -12.81 -31.53 -10.05
N VAL A 15 -12.52 -30.41 -9.41
CA VAL A 15 -11.27 -30.18 -8.65
C VAL A 15 -11.61 -30.32 -7.16
N PRO A 16 -10.94 -31.22 -6.41
CA PRO A 16 -11.22 -31.34 -4.99
C PRO A 16 -10.88 -30.03 -4.28
N LEU A 17 -11.76 -29.60 -3.39
CA LEU A 17 -11.46 -28.45 -2.54
C LEU A 17 -10.21 -28.75 -1.71
N PRO A 18 -9.31 -27.77 -1.53
CA PRO A 18 -8.21 -27.92 -0.59
C PRO A 18 -8.76 -28.34 0.79
N PRO A 19 -8.12 -29.29 1.49
CA PRO A 19 -8.58 -29.71 2.81
C PRO A 19 -8.57 -28.52 3.77
N ALA A 20 -9.45 -28.55 4.76
CA ALA A 20 -9.42 -27.57 5.84
C ALA A 20 -8.07 -27.67 6.57
N ASP A 21 -7.39 -26.53 6.66
CA ASP A 21 -6.07 -26.43 7.29
C ASP A 21 -6.10 -25.29 8.31
N PRO A 22 -6.03 -25.59 9.62
CA PRO A 22 -5.98 -24.58 10.68
C PRO A 22 -4.84 -23.57 10.52
N LEU A 23 -3.77 -23.94 9.80
CA LEU A 23 -2.63 -23.05 9.54
C LEU A 23 -2.93 -21.96 8.50
N ARG A 24 -4.05 -22.06 7.78
CA ARG A 24 -4.53 -21.01 6.85
C ARG A 24 -5.35 -19.93 7.56
N THR A 25 -5.55 -20.05 8.87
CA THR A 25 -6.14 -18.99 9.69
C THR A 25 -5.04 -18.13 10.29
N TYR A 26 -4.87 -16.93 9.75
CA TYR A 26 -3.80 -15.99 10.12
C TYR A 26 -4.20 -15.00 11.22
N THR A 27 -5.18 -15.34 12.05
CA THR A 27 -5.60 -14.51 13.19
C THR A 27 -4.69 -14.72 14.40
N ALA A 28 -4.84 -13.89 15.44
CA ALA A 28 -4.06 -14.05 16.67
C ALA A 28 -4.23 -15.46 17.28
N GLY A 29 -3.18 -15.98 17.91
CA GLY A 29 -3.13 -17.32 18.49
C GLY A 29 -4.37 -17.68 19.31
N GLU A 30 -4.82 -16.75 20.16
CA GLU A 30 -6.03 -16.87 20.99
C GLU A 30 -7.28 -17.27 20.19
N THR A 31 -7.44 -16.71 18.99
CA THR A 31 -8.61 -16.94 18.14
C THR A 31 -8.51 -18.17 17.24
N ARG A 32 -7.28 -18.63 16.94
CA ARG A 32 -7.02 -19.79 16.07
C ARG A 32 -6.63 -21.05 16.82
N GLY A 33 -6.66 -21.04 18.16
CA GLY A 33 -6.29 -22.18 19.01
C GLY A 33 -4.79 -22.47 19.07
N GLY A 34 -3.96 -21.45 18.84
CA GLY A 34 -2.50 -21.53 18.88
C GLY A 34 -1.89 -20.54 19.89
N VAL A 35 -0.55 -20.48 19.93
CA VAL A 35 0.19 -19.55 20.79
C VAL A 35 1.04 -18.64 19.91
N ASP A 36 0.93 -17.33 20.12
CA ASP A 36 1.78 -16.35 19.45
C ASP A 36 3.14 -16.24 20.17
N ARG A 37 4.16 -15.78 19.45
CA ARG A 37 5.50 -15.55 20.03
C ARG A 37 5.44 -14.54 21.18
N SER A 38 5.96 -14.93 22.33
CA SER A 38 5.99 -14.10 23.55
C SER A 38 7.36 -13.48 23.84
N ASP A 39 8.37 -13.81 23.05
CA ASP A 39 9.77 -13.39 23.21
C ASP A 39 10.10 -12.07 22.49
N VAL A 40 9.13 -11.48 21.78
CA VAL A 40 9.29 -10.20 21.09
C VAL A 40 9.28 -9.06 22.11
N LYS A 41 10.44 -8.46 22.34
CA LYS A 41 10.56 -7.27 23.20
C LYS A 41 9.96 -6.03 22.53
N PRO A 42 9.28 -5.15 23.28
CA PRO A 42 8.89 -3.84 22.77
C PRO A 42 10.13 -3.01 22.40
N LEU A 43 10.01 -2.11 21.44
CA LEU A 43 10.97 -1.02 21.28
C LEU A 43 10.22 0.31 21.51
N GLN A 44 10.80 1.50 21.37
CA GLN A 44 10.13 2.80 21.56
C GLN A 44 10.64 3.81 20.52
N ILE A 45 9.81 4.22 19.53
CA ILE A 45 10.14 5.34 18.61
C ILE A 45 9.50 6.60 19.16
N ILE A 46 10.34 7.46 19.72
CA ILE A 46 9.93 8.74 20.31
C ILE A 46 10.74 9.85 19.64
N GLN A 47 10.06 10.91 19.22
CA GLN A 47 10.70 12.16 18.82
C GLN A 47 10.29 13.22 19.83
N PRO A 48 11.11 13.47 20.89
CA PRO A 48 10.75 14.38 21.98
C PRO A 48 10.40 15.79 21.50
N GLU A 49 11.04 16.23 20.42
CA GLU A 49 10.85 17.54 19.79
C GLU A 49 9.88 17.51 18.60
N GLY A 50 9.23 16.37 18.36
CA GLY A 50 8.33 16.17 17.22
C GLY A 50 9.04 15.83 15.90
N PRO A 51 8.29 15.73 14.80
CA PRO A 51 8.85 15.39 13.50
C PRO A 51 9.62 16.55 12.86
N ASN A 52 10.64 16.22 12.07
CA ASN A 52 11.43 17.20 11.31
C ASN A 52 10.72 17.72 10.04
N PHE A 53 9.47 17.33 9.80
CA PHE A 53 8.67 17.81 8.68
C PHE A 53 7.53 18.69 9.19
N ARG A 54 7.14 19.66 8.37
CA ARG A 54 5.97 20.52 8.61
C ARG A 54 4.93 20.24 7.55
N VAL A 55 3.66 20.24 7.95
CA VAL A 55 2.52 20.08 7.04
C VAL A 55 1.60 21.29 7.19
N SER A 56 1.30 21.96 6.09
CA SER A 56 0.35 23.08 6.03
C SER A 56 -0.70 22.77 4.97
N GLY A 57 -1.88 22.33 5.42
CA GLY A 57 -2.87 21.70 4.54
C GLY A 57 -2.28 20.45 3.91
N ASN A 58 -2.05 20.49 2.60
CA ASN A 58 -1.43 19.41 1.84
C ASN A 58 0.02 19.69 1.43
N PHE A 59 0.58 20.83 1.81
CA PHE A 59 1.98 21.18 1.52
C PHE A 59 2.89 20.62 2.60
N VAL A 60 3.97 19.95 2.19
CA VAL A 60 4.94 19.31 3.07
C VAL A 60 6.30 19.96 2.85
N GLU A 61 6.97 20.27 3.96
CA GLU A 61 8.36 20.72 3.99
C GLU A 61 9.18 19.80 4.87
N TRP A 62 10.31 19.31 4.35
CA TRP A 62 11.19 18.40 5.08
C TRP A 62 12.62 18.47 4.53
N GLN A 63 13.59 18.83 5.37
CA GLN A 63 15.02 18.79 5.00
C GLN A 63 15.33 19.42 3.63
N LYS A 64 14.84 20.66 3.42
CA LYS A 64 14.93 21.45 2.17
C LYS A 64 14.03 20.96 1.01
N TRP A 65 13.44 19.78 1.11
CA TRP A 65 12.41 19.34 0.18
C TRP A 65 11.08 20.04 0.46
N ASN A 66 10.35 20.31 -0.61
CA ASN A 66 8.97 20.74 -0.51
C ASN A 66 8.13 20.19 -1.66
N PHE A 67 6.91 19.78 -1.35
CA PHE A 67 5.97 19.18 -2.29
C PHE A 67 4.54 19.27 -1.76
N ARG A 68 3.56 18.93 -2.59
CA ARG A 68 2.15 18.83 -2.22
C ARG A 68 1.65 17.40 -2.35
N ILE A 69 0.84 16.97 -1.38
CA ILE A 69 0.16 15.68 -1.41
C ILE A 69 -1.23 15.86 -2.01
N GLY A 70 -1.60 14.98 -2.94
CA GLY A 70 -2.94 14.86 -3.49
C GLY A 70 -3.41 13.41 -3.42
N PHE A 71 -4.72 13.22 -3.62
CA PHE A 71 -5.33 11.90 -3.60
C PHE A 71 -6.43 11.81 -4.65
N THR A 72 -6.44 10.75 -5.46
CA THR A 72 -7.50 10.48 -6.43
C THR A 72 -8.06 9.07 -6.23
N PRO A 73 -9.35 8.82 -6.53
CA PRO A 73 -9.92 7.47 -6.42
C PRO A 73 -9.21 6.41 -7.27
N ARG A 74 -8.62 6.83 -8.40
CA ARG A 74 -7.96 5.94 -9.36
C ARG A 74 -6.50 5.65 -9.00
N GLU A 75 -5.70 6.69 -8.79
CA GLU A 75 -4.24 6.58 -8.63
C GLU A 75 -3.83 6.48 -7.15
N GLY A 76 -4.75 6.82 -6.22
CA GLY A 76 -4.42 6.94 -4.81
C GLY A 76 -3.53 8.17 -4.58
N LEU A 77 -2.38 7.96 -3.94
CA LEU A 77 -1.42 9.03 -3.62
C LEU A 77 -0.84 9.67 -4.89
N VAL A 78 -0.89 10.99 -4.95
CA VAL A 78 -0.22 11.79 -5.97
C VAL A 78 0.66 12.83 -5.30
N ILE A 79 1.89 13.01 -5.80
CA ILE A 79 2.83 14.02 -5.28
C ILE A 79 3.00 15.10 -6.34
N TYR A 80 2.74 16.36 -5.98
CA TYR A 80 2.80 17.51 -6.86
C TYR A 80 3.92 18.47 -6.49
N SER A 81 4.44 19.17 -7.50
CA SER A 81 5.33 20.33 -7.38
C SER A 81 6.57 20.06 -6.51
N VAL A 82 7.18 18.88 -6.66
CA VAL A 82 8.40 18.49 -5.94
C VAL A 82 9.53 19.46 -6.29
N ALA A 83 10.12 20.04 -5.26
CA ALA A 83 11.25 20.95 -5.38
C ALA A 83 12.21 20.79 -4.21
N TYR A 84 13.43 21.29 -4.42
CA TYR A 84 14.49 21.33 -3.43
C TYR A 84 14.99 22.78 -3.25
N VAL A 85 15.24 23.19 -2.01
CA VAL A 85 15.83 24.50 -1.71
C VAL A 85 17.36 24.39 -1.73
N ASP A 86 17.98 25.02 -2.72
CA ASP A 86 19.40 24.89 -3.04
C ASP A 86 20.17 26.18 -2.71
N GLY A 87 20.36 26.44 -1.41
CA GLY A 87 21.14 27.58 -0.91
C GLY A 87 20.68 28.91 -1.53
N SER A 88 21.63 29.66 -2.10
CA SER A 88 21.37 30.94 -2.76
C SER A 88 20.57 30.83 -4.07
N ARG A 89 20.48 29.63 -4.65
CA ARG A 89 19.69 29.40 -5.88
C ARG A 89 18.18 29.30 -5.59
N GLY A 90 17.80 29.26 -4.31
CA GLY A 90 16.41 29.22 -3.89
C GLY A 90 15.71 27.90 -4.25
N ARG A 91 14.40 27.99 -4.48
CA ARG A 91 13.56 26.81 -4.75
C ARG A 91 13.72 26.33 -6.19
N ARG A 92 14.29 25.15 -6.36
CA ARG A 92 14.51 24.49 -7.66
C ARG A 92 13.47 23.39 -7.90
N PRO A 93 12.55 23.54 -8.88
CA PRO A 93 11.61 22.49 -9.24
C PRO A 93 12.34 21.25 -9.77
N ILE A 94 11.85 20.07 -9.41
CA ILE A 94 12.39 18.77 -9.84
C ILE A 94 11.34 18.02 -10.65
N THR A 95 10.15 17.81 -10.08
CA THR A 95 9.06 17.10 -10.77
C THR A 95 7.73 17.78 -10.50
N HIS A 96 6.93 18.00 -11.55
CA HIS A 96 5.61 18.61 -11.41
C HIS A 96 4.58 17.65 -10.81
N ARG A 97 4.59 16.37 -11.20
CA ARG A 97 3.61 15.37 -10.75
C ARG A 97 4.20 13.96 -10.78
N LEU A 98 4.02 13.21 -9.69
CA LEU A 98 4.36 11.79 -9.56
C LEU A 98 3.12 11.02 -9.10
N SER A 99 2.80 9.93 -9.79
CA SER A 99 1.70 9.04 -9.42
C SER A 99 1.92 7.62 -9.95
N PHE A 100 1.18 6.67 -9.40
CA PHE A 100 1.00 5.35 -10.01
C PHE A 100 -0.23 5.37 -10.91
N VAL A 101 0.01 5.55 -12.23
CA VAL A 101 -1.06 5.64 -13.22
C VAL A 101 -1.72 4.30 -13.54
N GLN A 102 -0.97 3.20 -13.33
CA GLN A 102 -1.44 1.84 -13.52
C GLN A 102 -0.60 0.84 -12.70
N MET A 103 -1.23 -0.27 -12.32
CA MET A 103 -0.58 -1.49 -11.86
C MET A 103 -1.29 -2.67 -12.51
N VAL A 104 -0.54 -3.63 -13.06
CA VAL A 104 -1.11 -4.79 -13.76
C VAL A 104 -0.63 -6.08 -13.13
N VAL A 105 -1.56 -7.03 -12.95
CA VAL A 105 -1.30 -8.35 -12.38
C VAL A 105 -1.73 -9.43 -13.39
N PRO A 106 -0.85 -9.79 -14.35
CA PRO A 106 -1.13 -10.83 -15.31
C PRO A 106 -0.90 -12.22 -14.69
N TYR A 107 -1.88 -13.12 -14.83
CA TYR A 107 -1.73 -14.51 -14.43
C TYR A 107 -1.13 -15.32 -15.58
N GLY A 108 -0.05 -16.06 -15.30
CA GLY A 108 0.68 -16.83 -16.30
C GLY A 108 0.23 -18.28 -16.51
N ASP A 109 -0.90 -18.69 -15.92
CA ASP A 109 -1.46 -20.03 -16.12
C ASP A 109 -2.33 -20.03 -17.39
N PRO A 110 -1.97 -20.78 -18.45
CA PRO A 110 -2.71 -20.79 -19.70
C PRO A 110 -4.03 -21.57 -19.64
N ASN A 111 -4.29 -22.30 -18.55
CA ASN A 111 -5.50 -23.12 -18.43
C ASN A 111 -6.72 -22.30 -18.02
N GLU A 112 -7.91 -22.79 -18.39
CA GLU A 112 -9.18 -22.32 -17.82
C GLU A 112 -9.21 -22.51 -16.29
N PRO A 113 -9.72 -21.55 -15.50
CA PRO A 113 -10.24 -20.23 -15.87
C PRO A 113 -9.19 -19.09 -15.78
N HIS A 114 -7.91 -19.43 -15.68
CA HIS A 114 -6.87 -18.49 -15.25
C HIS A 114 -6.31 -17.60 -16.37
N TYR A 115 -6.27 -18.07 -17.62
CA TYR A 115 -5.71 -17.30 -18.74
C TYR A 115 -6.41 -15.94 -19.01
N ARG A 116 -7.68 -15.78 -18.62
CA ARG A 116 -8.40 -14.49 -18.73
C ARG A 116 -8.05 -13.51 -17.60
N LYS A 117 -7.38 -13.96 -16.53
CA LYS A 117 -7.10 -13.14 -15.35
C LYS A 117 -5.92 -12.20 -15.61
N ASN A 118 -6.25 -10.95 -15.89
CA ASN A 118 -5.30 -9.86 -16.06
C ASN A 118 -5.88 -8.63 -15.39
N ALA A 119 -5.61 -8.46 -14.10
CA ALA A 119 -6.17 -7.36 -13.35
C ALA A 119 -5.40 -6.06 -13.64
N PHE A 120 -6.13 -4.99 -13.91
CA PHE A 120 -5.59 -3.63 -14.02
C PHE A 120 -6.04 -2.82 -12.80
N ASP A 121 -5.43 -3.09 -11.65
CA ASP A 121 -5.89 -2.64 -10.33
C ASP A 121 -6.20 -1.14 -10.25
N ALA A 122 -5.43 -0.27 -10.90
CA ALA A 122 -5.74 1.16 -10.88
C ALA A 122 -6.89 1.53 -11.84
N GLY A 123 -6.97 0.87 -12.99
CA GLY A 123 -7.96 1.19 -14.04
C GLY A 123 -9.33 0.57 -13.81
N GLU A 124 -9.37 -0.66 -13.29
CA GLU A 124 -10.59 -1.45 -13.08
C GLU A 124 -11.17 -1.23 -11.68
N ASP A 125 -10.32 -1.23 -10.65
CA ASP A 125 -10.78 -1.15 -9.26
C ASP A 125 -10.53 0.21 -8.61
N GLY A 126 -9.40 0.84 -8.90
CA GLY A 126 -8.98 2.14 -8.37
C GLY A 126 -8.18 2.03 -7.07
N LEU A 127 -6.89 2.40 -7.11
CA LEU A 127 -5.98 2.31 -5.98
C LEU A 127 -6.43 3.17 -4.78
N GLY A 128 -6.95 4.37 -5.06
CA GLY A 128 -7.40 5.27 -4.02
C GLY A 128 -8.73 4.89 -3.40
N LYS A 129 -9.64 4.34 -4.21
CA LYS A 129 -10.92 3.80 -3.74
C LYS A 129 -10.72 2.64 -2.76
N ASN A 130 -9.70 1.82 -3.00
CA ASN A 130 -9.34 0.67 -2.17
C ASN A 130 -8.35 1.00 -1.04
N ALA A 131 -8.10 2.28 -0.77
CA ALA A 131 -7.20 2.67 0.31
C ALA A 131 -7.80 2.37 1.69
N HIS A 132 -7.02 1.69 2.53
CA HIS A 132 -7.41 1.35 3.89
C HIS A 132 -7.14 2.51 4.87
N SER A 133 -7.97 2.60 5.90
CA SER A 133 -7.66 3.42 7.08
C SER A 133 -6.47 2.84 7.82
N LEU A 134 -5.36 3.58 7.85
CA LEU A 134 -4.16 3.16 8.56
C LEU A 134 -4.40 3.21 10.08
N LYS A 135 -4.12 2.09 10.76
CA LYS A 135 -4.14 2.05 12.22
C LYS A 135 -2.83 2.59 12.76
N LYS A 136 -2.91 3.44 13.78
CA LYS A 136 -1.73 3.83 14.55
C LYS A 136 -1.20 2.60 15.28
N VAL A 137 -0.04 2.12 14.86
CA VAL A 137 0.70 1.08 15.56
C VAL A 137 1.94 1.75 16.14
N PHE A 138 2.23 1.51 17.41
CA PHE A 138 3.53 1.81 17.99
C PHE A 138 4.53 0.85 17.35
N LEU A 139 5.06 1.21 16.19
CA LEU A 139 6.04 0.45 15.43
C LEU A 139 7.44 0.84 15.88
N PHE A 140 8.30 -0.16 15.85
CA PHE A 140 9.55 -0.19 16.57
C PHE A 140 10.60 -0.73 15.59
N PHE A 141 11.43 0.16 15.02
CA PHE A 141 12.57 -0.15 14.14
C PHE A 141 13.92 0.03 14.84
N TYR A 142 14.79 -0.99 14.74
CA TYR A 142 16.22 -0.86 15.02
C TYR A 142 16.87 -0.17 13.81
N VAL A 143 17.34 1.07 13.96
CA VAL A 143 18.28 1.66 13.00
C VAL A 143 19.68 1.45 13.58
N PHE A 144 20.44 0.53 12.99
CA PHE A 144 21.89 0.52 13.16
C PHE A 144 22.44 1.77 12.49
N GLY A 145 23.03 2.66 13.29
CA GLY A 145 23.72 3.84 12.80
C GLY A 145 24.96 3.45 12.00
N PHE A 146 25.05 3.93 10.77
CA PHE A 146 26.35 4.15 10.14
C PHE A 146 26.77 5.58 10.49
N SER A 147 27.83 5.67 11.31
CA SER A 147 28.62 6.89 11.48
C SER A 147 30.04 6.57 11.03
N CYS A 148 30.44 7.18 9.91
CA CYS A 148 31.74 7.82 9.68
C CYS A 148 31.58 8.75 8.48
#